data_AF-A0A7Y2C7G9-F1
#
_entry.id   AF-A0A7Y2C7G9-F1
#
_cell.length_a   1.000
_cell.length_b   1.000
_cell.length_c   1.000
_cell.angle_alpha   90.00
_cell.angle_beta   90.00
_cell.angle_gamma   90.00
#
_symmetry.space_group_name_H-M   'P 1'
#
loop_
_entity.id
_entity.type
_entity.pdbx_description
1 polymer ?
#
loop_
_entity_poly.entity_id
_entity_poly.type
_entity_poly.pdbx_seq_one_letter_code
_entity_poly.pdbx_strand_id
1 'polypeptide(L)'
;DVSAYSTSPPADLVVSGDTTLFDMDRAWLTANGYPAVVGTEDHPFLLYVGGNLSNSGQVTIEGIYFQAIVAGEINVGGNIVASSTAVPDKNDPQAVWDAWNAANLDASGNTPIGLYADGDITVSGGFAIVGQLFSNNTVTLNGGGGQQMNILGGIVSSNTDINVNGGLVIQYAEMATVGTIEEFESDTPEGVRLIAWAEF
;
A
#
# COMPACT_ATOMS: atom_id res chain seq x y z
N ASP A 1 -8.38 -15.69 -27.54
CA ASP A 1 -7.07 -15.15 -27.94
C ASP A 1 -6.39 -14.50 -26.77
N VAL A 2 -5.25 -15.05 -26.37
CA VAL A 2 -4.39 -14.51 -25.30
C VAL A 2 -3.54 -13.42 -25.95
N SER A 3 -3.96 -12.18 -25.80
CA SER A 3 -3.21 -11.01 -26.29
C SER A 3 -2.09 -10.66 -25.30
N ALA A 4 -0.87 -10.76 -25.82
CA ALA A 4 0.43 -10.37 -25.27
C ALA A 4 0.41 -9.46 -24.02
N TYR A 5 0.99 -9.97 -22.93
CA TYR A 5 1.52 -9.14 -21.85
C TYR A 5 2.74 -8.38 -22.38
N SER A 6 2.74 -7.06 -22.21
CA SER A 6 3.91 -6.21 -22.40
C SER A 6 4.99 -6.62 -21.41
N THR A 7 6.21 -6.83 -21.88
CA THR A 7 7.42 -7.11 -21.08
C THR A 7 8.13 -5.83 -20.64
N SER A 8 7.51 -4.65 -20.80
CA SER A 8 8.07 -3.43 -20.22
C SER A 8 7.92 -3.45 -18.70
N PRO A 9 8.92 -2.96 -17.94
CA PRO A 9 8.77 -2.80 -16.50
C PRO A 9 7.51 -1.98 -16.19
N PRO A 10 6.94 -2.16 -14.99
CA PRO A 10 5.82 -1.35 -14.52
C PRO A 10 6.15 0.12 -14.72
N ALA A 11 5.23 0.88 -15.32
CA ALA A 11 5.41 2.32 -15.40
C ALA A 11 5.22 2.90 -13.99
N ASP A 12 6.27 3.48 -13.42
CA ASP A 12 6.17 4.24 -12.17
C ASP A 12 5.26 5.45 -12.35
N LEU A 13 4.40 5.72 -11.37
CA LEU A 13 3.60 6.94 -11.35
C LEU A 13 4.19 7.95 -10.37
N VAL A 14 4.67 9.07 -10.91
CA VAL A 14 5.14 10.21 -10.12
C VAL A 14 4.08 11.32 -10.16
N VAL A 15 3.54 11.68 -9.00
CA VAL A 15 2.60 12.79 -8.84
C VAL A 15 3.27 13.92 -8.08
N SER A 16 3.41 15.09 -8.72
CA SER A 16 3.92 16.30 -8.07
C SER A 16 2.81 16.96 -7.24
N GLY A 17 3.02 17.10 -5.93
CA GLY A 17 2.06 17.72 -5.01
C GLY A 17 1.07 16.73 -4.40
N ASP A 18 -0.03 17.27 -3.86
CA ASP A 18 -1.08 16.48 -3.22
C ASP A 18 -1.91 15.71 -4.25
N THR A 19 -2.32 14.49 -3.89
CA THR A 19 -3.18 13.66 -4.74
C THR A 19 -4.30 13.01 -3.94
N THR A 20 -5.45 12.81 -4.59
CA THR A 20 -6.61 12.14 -4.01
C THR A 20 -7.01 10.95 -4.87
N LEU A 21 -7.09 9.77 -4.27
CA LEU A 21 -7.67 8.57 -4.91
C LEU A 21 -9.18 8.57 -4.67
N PHE A 22 -9.97 8.71 -5.74
CA PHE A 22 -11.43 8.59 -5.71
C PHE A 22 -11.88 7.27 -6.32
N ASP A 23 -12.81 6.60 -5.63
CA ASP A 23 -13.65 5.47 -6.07
C ASP A 23 -13.01 4.56 -7.12
N MET A 24 -12.03 3.78 -6.68
CA MET A 24 -11.33 2.79 -7.49
C MET A 24 -11.91 1.41 -7.16
N ASP A 25 -12.99 1.03 -7.85
CA ASP A 25 -13.64 -0.28 -7.71
C ASP A 25 -12.63 -1.45 -7.86
N ARG A 26 -11.54 -1.22 -8.62
CA ARG A 26 -10.31 -2.03 -8.66
C ARG A 26 -9.13 -1.10 -8.95
N ALA A 27 -7.96 -1.32 -8.34
CA ALA A 27 -6.72 -0.62 -8.63
C ALA A 27 -6.18 -1.07 -9.98
N TRP A 28 -6.90 -0.67 -11.03
CA TRP A 28 -6.29 -0.35 -12.29
C TRP A 28 -5.91 1.10 -12.08
N LEU A 29 -4.62 1.39 -11.84
CA LEU A 29 -4.21 2.78 -11.67
C LEU A 29 -4.21 3.45 -13.05
N THR A 30 -5.40 3.67 -13.62
CA THR A 30 -5.61 4.56 -14.76
C THR A 30 -5.51 6.00 -14.25
N ALA A 31 -4.29 6.44 -13.96
CA ALA A 31 -3.99 7.85 -14.12
C ALA A 31 -4.14 8.15 -15.62
N ASN A 32 -5.11 8.98 -16.02
CA ASN A 32 -5.21 9.55 -17.37
C ASN A 32 -5.11 8.57 -18.57
N GLY A 33 -5.69 7.38 -18.49
CA GLY A 33 -5.77 6.46 -19.64
C GLY A 33 -4.50 5.66 -19.96
N TYR A 34 -3.56 5.56 -19.02
CA TYR A 34 -2.47 4.59 -19.11
C TYR A 34 -2.99 3.15 -18.86
N PRO A 35 -2.55 2.14 -19.65
CA PRO A 35 -2.98 0.75 -19.47
C PRO A 35 -2.60 0.22 -18.09
N ALA A 36 -3.41 -0.69 -17.56
CA ALA A 36 -3.23 -1.31 -16.24
C ALA A 36 -1.82 -1.91 -16.11
N VAL A 37 -1.02 -1.31 -15.24
CA VAL A 37 0.29 -1.82 -14.87
C VAL A 37 0.10 -2.75 -13.68
N VAL A 38 0.45 -4.02 -13.86
CA VAL A 38 0.40 -5.05 -12.80
C VAL A 38 1.81 -5.17 -12.23
N GLY A 39 2.00 -4.77 -10.98
CA GLY A 39 3.28 -4.95 -10.29
C GLY A 39 3.54 -6.42 -9.96
N THR A 40 4.76 -6.88 -10.19
CA THR A 40 5.27 -8.22 -9.85
C THR A 40 6.27 -8.15 -8.70
N GLU A 41 6.66 -9.28 -8.13
CA GLU A 41 7.66 -9.33 -7.04
C GLU A 41 8.98 -8.65 -7.45
N ASP A 42 9.48 -8.99 -8.64
CA ASP A 42 10.72 -8.42 -9.18
C ASP A 42 10.58 -6.95 -9.61
N HIS A 43 9.35 -6.51 -9.89
CA HIS A 43 9.05 -5.19 -10.41
C HIS A 43 7.70 -4.71 -9.85
N PRO A 44 7.64 -4.19 -8.62
CA PRO A 44 6.39 -3.69 -8.06
C PRO A 44 5.93 -2.46 -8.82
N PHE A 45 4.64 -2.18 -8.75
CA PHE A 45 4.12 -0.89 -9.16
C PHE A 45 4.52 0.16 -8.10
N LEU A 46 5.28 1.18 -8.49
CA LEU A 46 5.69 2.27 -7.61
C LEU A 46 4.81 3.51 -7.84
N LEU A 47 4.21 4.02 -6.76
CA LEU A 47 3.53 5.31 -6.71
C LEU A 47 4.34 6.27 -5.86
N TYR A 48 4.89 7.32 -6.46
CA TYR A 48 5.53 8.42 -5.74
C TYR A 48 4.60 9.63 -5.67
N VAL A 49 4.40 10.15 -4.47
CA VAL A 49 3.60 11.36 -4.22
C VAL A 49 4.47 12.40 -3.52
N GLY A 50 4.71 13.54 -4.19
CA GLY A 50 5.55 14.62 -3.66
C GLY A 50 4.90 15.47 -2.57
N GLY A 51 3.60 15.29 -2.32
CA GLY A 51 2.85 15.93 -1.24
C GLY A 51 2.07 14.90 -0.42
N ASN A 52 0.85 15.24 -0.03
CA ASN A 52 -0.03 14.35 0.73
C ASN A 52 -0.81 13.40 -0.20
N LEU A 53 -1.02 12.17 0.25
CA LEU A 53 -1.91 11.19 -0.40
C LEU A 53 -3.19 11.08 0.42
N SER A 54 -4.34 11.38 -0.19
CA SER A 54 -5.64 11.26 0.46
C SER A 54 -6.55 10.27 -0.26
N ASN A 55 -7.41 9.60 0.49
CA ASN A 55 -8.50 8.79 -0.03
C ASN A 55 -9.81 9.16 0.67
N SER A 56 -10.88 9.33 -0.09
CA SER A 56 -12.23 9.64 0.44
C SER A 56 -13.32 8.70 -0.07
N GLY A 57 -13.00 7.78 -0.99
CA GLY A 57 -13.92 6.78 -1.55
C GLY A 57 -13.47 5.34 -1.30
N GLN A 58 -14.10 4.37 -1.96
CA GLN A 58 -13.63 2.97 -1.92
C GLN A 58 -12.39 2.82 -2.80
N VAL A 59 -11.34 2.16 -2.29
CA VAL A 59 -10.18 1.75 -3.08
C VAL A 59 -9.95 0.26 -2.84
N THR A 60 -9.92 -0.51 -3.93
CA THR A 60 -9.62 -1.93 -3.88
C THR A 60 -8.30 -2.20 -4.57
N ILE A 61 -7.32 -2.82 -3.91
CA ILE A 61 -6.03 -3.20 -4.49
C ILE A 61 -5.94 -4.73 -4.52
N GLU A 62 -5.89 -5.34 -5.70
CA GLU A 62 -5.90 -6.80 -5.86
C GLU A 62 -4.70 -7.26 -6.69
N GLY A 63 -4.03 -8.32 -6.24
CA GLY A 63 -3.12 -9.12 -7.08
C GLY A 63 -1.90 -8.39 -7.64
N ILE A 64 -1.41 -7.35 -6.96
CA ILE A 64 -0.23 -6.58 -7.36
C ILE A 64 0.78 -6.46 -6.22
N TYR A 65 2.06 -6.47 -6.57
CA TYR A 65 3.10 -5.92 -5.72
C TYR A 65 3.07 -4.40 -5.88
N PHE A 66 2.84 -3.69 -4.78
CA PHE A 66 2.58 -2.26 -4.80
C PHE A 66 3.37 -1.54 -3.71
N GLN A 67 4.03 -0.46 -4.07
CA GLN A 67 4.62 0.45 -3.11
C GLN A 67 4.13 1.87 -3.34
N ALA A 68 3.66 2.52 -2.28
CA ALA A 68 3.42 3.95 -2.26
C ALA A 68 4.50 4.63 -1.42
N ILE A 69 5.16 5.65 -1.99
CA ILE A 69 6.14 6.49 -1.30
C ILE A 69 5.61 7.92 -1.32
N VAL A 70 5.27 8.43 -0.14
CA VAL A 70 4.57 9.70 0.05
C VAL A 70 5.45 10.64 0.87
N ALA A 71 5.85 11.76 0.28
CA ALA A 71 6.69 12.76 0.94
C ALA A 71 5.95 13.58 2.00
N GLY A 72 4.62 13.57 1.98
CA GLY A 72 3.77 14.15 3.02
C GLY A 72 3.07 13.07 3.84
N GLU A 73 1.81 13.34 4.18
CA GLU A 73 0.95 12.46 4.97
C GLU A 73 0.10 11.53 4.10
N ILE A 74 -0.26 10.36 4.64
CA ILE A 74 -1.29 9.49 4.07
C ILE A 74 -2.57 9.61 4.90
N ASN A 75 -3.65 10.07 4.28
CA ASN A 75 -4.95 10.29 4.90
C ASN A 75 -6.03 9.42 4.26
N VAL A 76 -6.43 8.34 4.94
CA VAL A 76 -7.46 7.40 4.48
C VAL A 76 -8.78 7.71 5.17
N GLY A 77 -9.61 8.55 4.55
CA GLY A 77 -10.97 8.85 5.01
C GLY A 77 -12.03 7.90 4.43
N GLY A 78 -11.76 7.32 3.26
CA GLY A 78 -12.59 6.29 2.63
C GLY A 78 -12.18 4.88 3.04
N ASN A 79 -12.71 3.87 2.35
CA ASN A 79 -12.39 2.48 2.64
C ASN A 79 -11.28 1.96 1.73
N ILE A 80 -10.29 1.28 2.29
CA ILE A 80 -9.26 0.57 1.52
C ILE A 80 -9.38 -0.93 1.78
N VAL A 81 -9.45 -1.71 0.70
CA VAL A 81 -9.35 -3.17 0.73
C VAL A 81 -8.23 -3.59 -0.21
N ALA A 82 -7.10 -3.97 0.36
CA ALA A 82 -5.90 -4.37 -0.35
C ALA A 82 -5.59 -5.84 -0.04
N SER A 83 -6.37 -6.73 -0.67
CA SER A 83 -6.42 -8.18 -0.43
C SER A 83 -6.92 -8.87 -1.70
N SER A 84 -6.39 -10.06 -2.02
CA SER A 84 -6.82 -10.87 -3.17
C SER A 84 -8.15 -11.61 -2.93
N THR A 85 -8.56 -11.73 -1.66
CA THR A 85 -9.79 -12.43 -1.25
C THR A 85 -10.60 -11.61 -0.25
N ALA A 86 -11.84 -12.03 0.01
CA ALA A 86 -12.68 -11.42 1.04
C ALA A 86 -11.98 -11.46 2.41
N VAL A 87 -12.06 -10.33 3.13
CA VAL A 87 -11.42 -10.14 4.43
C VAL A 87 -12.28 -10.82 5.52
N PRO A 88 -11.69 -11.64 6.40
CA PRO A 88 -12.44 -12.29 7.48
C PRO A 88 -13.02 -11.28 8.48
N ASP A 89 -14.14 -11.65 9.10
CA ASP A 89 -14.64 -10.93 10.27
C ASP A 89 -13.77 -11.24 11.48
N LYS A 90 -13.60 -10.27 12.38
CA LYS A 90 -12.86 -10.45 13.64
C LYS A 90 -13.35 -11.61 14.51
N ASN A 91 -14.60 -12.06 14.34
CA ASN A 91 -15.19 -13.17 15.08
C ASN A 91 -15.11 -14.51 14.32
N ASP A 92 -14.57 -14.52 13.11
CA ASP A 92 -14.42 -15.75 12.34
C ASP A 92 -13.42 -16.72 13.00
N PRO A 93 -13.60 -18.04 12.84
CA PRO A 93 -12.67 -19.03 13.39
C PRO A 93 -11.25 -18.88 12.84
N GLN A 94 -10.24 -19.26 13.63
CA GLN A 94 -8.82 -19.19 13.23
C GLN A 94 -8.53 -19.85 11.87
N ALA A 95 -9.20 -20.96 11.54
CA ALA A 95 -9.02 -21.63 10.26
C ALA A 95 -9.41 -20.76 9.04
N VAL A 96 -10.35 -19.81 9.21
CA VAL A 96 -10.71 -18.83 8.17
C VAL A 96 -9.57 -17.81 8.00
N TRP A 97 -9.00 -17.35 9.11
CA TRP A 97 -7.84 -16.46 9.11
C TRP A 97 -6.60 -17.12 8.50
N ASP A 98 -6.31 -18.38 8.84
CA ASP A 98 -5.19 -19.13 8.27
C ASP A 98 -5.33 -19.31 6.75
N ALA A 99 -6.54 -19.61 6.28
CA ALA A 99 -6.84 -19.72 4.85
C ALA A 99 -6.72 -18.36 4.13
N TRP A 100 -7.19 -17.28 4.77
CA TRP A 100 -7.04 -15.93 4.24
C TRP A 100 -5.56 -15.53 4.14
N ASN A 101 -4.76 -15.77 5.19
CA ASN A 101 -3.32 -15.51 5.18
C ASN A 101 -2.63 -16.25 4.02
N ALA A 102 -2.87 -17.56 3.90
CA ALA A 102 -2.27 -18.38 2.86
C ALA A 102 -2.66 -17.96 1.42
N ALA A 103 -3.82 -17.34 1.25
CA ALA A 103 -4.30 -16.85 -0.06
C ALA A 103 -3.74 -15.48 -0.44
N ASN A 104 -3.18 -14.75 0.52
CA ASN A 104 -2.78 -13.35 0.35
C ASN A 104 -1.27 -13.11 0.46
N LEU A 105 -0.53 -14.06 1.02
CA LEU A 105 0.93 -14.03 1.04
C LEU A 105 1.52 -14.63 -0.24
N ASP A 106 2.74 -14.21 -0.56
CA ASP A 106 3.52 -14.80 -1.64
C ASP A 106 4.03 -16.21 -1.29
N ALA A 107 4.74 -16.84 -2.23
CA ALA A 107 5.29 -18.19 -2.05
C ALA A 107 6.32 -18.29 -0.91
N SER A 108 6.90 -17.17 -0.49
CA SER A 108 7.85 -17.05 0.61
C SER A 108 7.17 -16.68 1.93
N GLY A 109 5.86 -16.40 1.92
CA GLY A 109 5.10 -16.00 3.10
C GLY A 109 5.12 -14.49 3.38
N ASN A 110 5.46 -13.66 2.39
CA ASN A 110 5.54 -12.22 2.54
C ASN A 110 4.33 -11.49 1.96
N THR A 111 4.16 -10.25 2.40
CA THR A 111 3.11 -9.33 1.97
C THR A 111 3.56 -8.53 0.74
N PRO A 112 2.67 -8.31 -0.24
CA PRO A 112 3.06 -7.67 -1.51
C PRO A 112 2.98 -6.13 -1.48
N ILE A 113 2.48 -5.51 -0.39
CA ILE A 113 2.19 -4.08 -0.35
C ILE A 113 3.02 -3.35 0.71
N GLY A 114 3.58 -2.19 0.34
CA GLY A 114 4.21 -1.26 1.28
C GLY A 114 3.66 0.16 1.11
N LEU A 115 3.24 0.79 2.20
CA LEU A 115 2.84 2.21 2.23
C LEU A 115 3.83 2.97 3.10
N TYR A 116 4.57 3.88 2.49
CA TYR A 116 5.60 4.69 3.12
C TYR A 116 5.16 6.16 3.12
N ALA A 117 5.17 6.79 4.28
CA ALA A 117 4.91 8.21 4.48
C ALA A 117 6.05 8.86 5.27
N ASP A 118 6.58 9.97 4.77
CA ASP A 118 7.49 10.81 5.56
C ASP A 118 6.75 11.54 6.69
N GLY A 119 5.46 11.84 6.48
CA GLY A 119 4.56 12.36 7.48
C GLY A 119 3.77 11.27 8.23
N ASP A 120 2.65 11.69 8.82
CA ASP A 120 1.72 10.80 9.51
C ASP A 120 0.96 9.88 8.53
N ILE A 121 0.57 8.70 9.01
CA ILE A 121 -0.46 7.87 8.38
C ILE A 121 -1.71 7.92 9.26
N THR A 122 -2.79 8.50 8.77
CA THR A 122 -4.08 8.55 9.46
C THR A 122 -5.14 7.78 8.68
N VAL A 123 -5.71 6.76 9.33
CA VAL A 123 -6.81 5.95 8.80
C VAL A 123 -8.07 6.21 9.61
N SER A 124 -9.14 6.66 8.95
CA SER A 124 -10.43 6.96 9.56
C SER A 124 -11.61 6.22 8.93
N GLY A 125 -11.40 5.56 7.79
CA GLY A 125 -12.35 4.64 7.18
C GLY A 125 -12.05 3.16 7.47
N GLY A 126 -12.82 2.25 6.85
CA GLY A 126 -12.57 0.81 6.90
C GLY A 126 -11.27 0.47 6.17
N PHE A 127 -10.42 -0.34 6.78
CA PHE A 127 -9.06 -0.53 6.28
C PHE A 127 -8.61 -1.97 6.41
N ALA A 128 -8.53 -2.67 5.29
CA ALA A 128 -7.98 -4.01 5.22
C ALA A 128 -6.80 -4.01 4.26
N ILE A 129 -5.62 -4.41 4.73
CA ILE A 129 -4.40 -4.45 3.91
C ILE A 129 -3.59 -5.71 4.19
N VAL A 130 -3.05 -6.27 3.11
CA VAL A 130 -1.99 -7.28 3.14
C VAL A 130 -0.70 -6.58 2.77
N GLY A 131 -0.04 -6.01 3.76
CA GLY A 131 1.07 -5.12 3.55
C GLY A 131 1.57 -4.44 4.82
N GLN A 132 2.60 -3.64 4.65
CA GLN A 132 3.23 -2.90 5.73
C GLN A 132 2.97 -1.40 5.61
N LEU A 133 2.75 -0.77 6.77
CA LEU A 133 2.64 0.67 6.93
C LEU A 133 3.92 1.19 7.56
N PHE A 134 4.56 2.16 6.92
CA PHE A 134 5.75 2.82 7.41
C PHE A 134 5.49 4.32 7.46
N SER A 135 5.53 4.88 8.67
CA SER A 135 5.48 6.32 8.88
C SER A 135 6.77 6.76 9.55
N ASN A 136 7.38 7.82 9.04
CA ASN A 136 8.46 8.48 9.77
C ASN A 136 7.94 9.27 10.97
N ASN A 137 6.64 9.48 11.11
CA ASN A 137 6.03 10.11 12.27
C ASN A 137 4.99 9.18 12.89
N THR A 138 3.72 9.58 12.99
CA THR A 138 2.68 8.85 13.74
C THR A 138 1.83 7.99 12.83
N VAL A 139 1.46 6.79 13.28
CA VAL A 139 0.37 6.01 12.67
C VAL A 139 -0.87 6.08 13.55
N THR A 140 -1.96 6.64 13.03
CA THR A 140 -3.24 6.74 13.73
C THR A 140 -4.31 5.92 12.99
N LEU A 141 -4.89 4.94 13.68
CA LEU A 141 -5.90 4.02 13.15
C LEU A 141 -7.23 4.19 13.91
N ASN A 142 -8.23 4.82 13.29
CA ASN A 142 -9.52 5.15 13.91
C ASN A 142 -10.64 4.17 13.50
N GLY A 143 -10.53 2.90 13.86
CA GLY A 143 -11.47 1.82 13.49
C GLY A 143 -12.73 1.73 14.35
N GLY A 144 -13.49 2.81 14.43
CA GLY A 144 -14.76 2.88 15.17
C GLY A 144 -16.02 2.62 14.33
N GLY A 145 -17.17 2.42 14.98
CA GLY A 145 -18.49 2.53 14.33
C GLY A 145 -18.92 1.37 13.41
N GLY A 146 -18.32 0.18 13.53
CA GLY A 146 -18.64 -0.99 12.69
C GLY A 146 -17.70 -1.18 11.50
N GLN A 147 -16.72 -0.29 11.35
CA GLN A 147 -15.64 -0.43 10.37
C GLN A 147 -14.57 -1.37 10.92
N GLN A 148 -14.10 -2.30 10.09
CA GLN A 148 -13.07 -3.26 10.47
C GLN A 148 -11.70 -2.74 10.01
N MET A 149 -10.72 -2.82 10.91
CA MET A 149 -9.32 -2.62 10.56
C MET A 149 -8.59 -3.96 10.67
N ASN A 150 -8.10 -4.46 9.54
CA ASN A 150 -7.45 -5.75 9.43
C ASN A 150 -6.11 -5.57 8.70
N ILE A 151 -5.01 -5.91 9.35
CA ILE A 151 -3.66 -5.79 8.77
C ILE A 151 -3.01 -7.18 8.81
N LEU A 152 -2.68 -7.73 7.64
CA LEU A 152 -1.72 -8.82 7.52
C LEU A 152 -0.41 -8.20 7.07
N GLY A 153 0.55 -8.08 7.98
CA GLY A 153 1.80 -7.37 7.76
C GLY A 153 2.28 -6.65 9.02
N GLY A 154 2.69 -5.40 8.89
CA GLY A 154 3.35 -4.66 9.96
C GLY A 154 2.98 -3.18 9.98
N ILE A 155 3.16 -2.56 11.15
CA ILE A 155 3.10 -1.11 11.31
C ILE A 155 4.41 -0.68 11.94
N VAL A 156 5.09 0.27 11.28
CA VAL A 156 6.32 0.87 11.75
C VAL A 156 6.12 2.38 11.83
N SER A 157 6.43 2.95 12.99
CA SER A 157 6.47 4.38 13.25
C SER A 157 7.85 4.72 13.81
N SER A 158 8.61 5.56 13.11
CA SER A 158 10.03 5.79 13.42
C SER A 158 10.25 6.81 14.55
N ASN A 159 9.39 7.82 14.68
CA ASN A 159 9.68 8.96 15.58
C ASN A 159 8.68 9.18 16.72
N THR A 160 7.48 8.59 16.68
CA THR A 160 6.44 8.87 17.68
C THR A 160 5.69 7.61 18.11
N ASP A 161 4.42 7.50 17.73
CA ASP A 161 3.42 6.62 18.34
C ASP A 161 2.61 5.86 17.28
N ILE A 162 2.09 4.70 17.69
CA ILE A 162 1.03 3.99 16.98
C ILE A 162 -0.24 4.13 17.83
N ASN A 163 -1.17 4.98 17.38
CA ASN A 163 -2.43 5.28 18.06
C ASN A 163 -3.56 4.45 17.45
N VAL A 164 -4.14 3.54 18.23
CA VAL A 164 -5.26 2.69 17.78
C VAL A 164 -6.54 3.08 18.53
N ASN A 165 -7.45 3.73 17.81
CA ASN A 165 -8.74 4.20 18.30
C ASN A 165 -9.87 3.33 17.72
N GLY A 166 -9.98 2.09 18.17
CA GLY A 166 -11.02 1.17 17.69
C GLY A 166 -10.61 -0.30 17.71
N GLY A 167 -11.35 -1.12 16.96
CA GLY A 167 -11.00 -2.53 16.78
C GLY A 167 -9.94 -2.69 15.69
N LEU A 168 -8.80 -3.30 16.04
CA LEU A 168 -7.74 -3.68 15.11
C LEU A 168 -7.45 -5.17 15.24
N VAL A 169 -7.42 -5.88 14.11
CA VAL A 169 -6.79 -7.20 14.01
C VAL A 169 -5.50 -7.03 13.24
N ILE A 170 -4.39 -7.48 13.83
CA ILE A 170 -3.09 -7.52 13.16
C ILE A 170 -2.52 -8.92 13.23
N GLN A 171 -2.07 -9.42 12.08
CA GLN A 171 -1.31 -10.65 11.94
C GLN A 171 -0.01 -10.29 11.26
N TYR A 172 1.11 -10.74 11.81
CA TYR A 172 2.41 -10.35 11.29
C TYR A 172 2.82 -11.19 10.07
N ALA A 173 3.33 -10.51 9.05
CA ALA A 173 4.07 -11.09 7.95
C ALA A 173 5.09 -10.06 7.42
N GLU A 174 6.23 -10.53 6.95
CA GLU A 174 7.27 -9.67 6.38
C GLU A 174 6.78 -9.07 5.05
N MET A 175 7.41 -7.98 4.61
CA MET A 175 7.17 -7.44 3.28
C MET A 175 8.08 -8.17 2.30
N ALA A 176 7.57 -8.51 1.12
CA ALA A 176 8.41 -9.10 0.10
C ALA A 176 9.58 -8.15 -0.18
N THR A 177 10.80 -8.66 -0.07
CA THR A 177 11.99 -7.88 -0.40
C THR A 177 11.97 -7.66 -1.89
N VAL A 178 11.55 -6.47 -2.30
CA VAL A 178 11.62 -6.09 -3.70
C VAL A 178 13.09 -5.98 -4.06
N GLY A 179 13.48 -6.61 -5.17
CA GLY A 179 14.81 -6.51 -5.72
C GLY A 179 15.27 -5.05 -5.69
N THR A 180 16.51 -4.82 -5.27
CA THR A 180 17.14 -3.49 -5.31
C THR A 180 16.72 -2.80 -6.60
N ILE A 181 16.08 -1.63 -6.50
CA ILE A 181 15.84 -0.77 -7.66
C ILE A 181 17.22 -0.61 -8.29
N GLU A 182 17.52 -1.38 -9.34
CA GLU A 182 18.79 -1.29 -10.07
C GLU A 182 18.81 0.14 -10.60
N GLU A 183 19.65 0.94 -9.96
CA GLU A 183 20.09 2.27 -10.33
C GLU A 183 19.04 3.08 -11.11
N PHE A 184 18.41 4.04 -10.44
CA PHE A 184 18.10 5.31 -11.10
C PHE A 184 19.43 5.91 -11.61
N GLU A 185 19.97 5.39 -12.73
CA GLU A 185 21.01 6.07 -13.47
C GLU A 185 20.41 7.39 -13.95
N SER A 186 20.95 8.44 -13.36
CA SER A 186 20.48 9.80 -13.42
C SER A 186 20.53 10.38 -14.83
N ASP A 187 19.37 10.77 -15.35
CA ASP A 187 19.21 11.99 -16.15
C ASP A 187 18.35 12.98 -15.35
N THR A 188 18.62 13.11 -14.04
CA THR A 188 17.89 14.04 -13.17
C THR A 188 18.23 15.49 -13.54
N PRO A 189 17.25 16.29 -14.01
CA PRO A 189 17.48 17.69 -14.34
C PRO A 189 17.93 18.50 -13.11
N GLU A 190 18.69 19.59 -13.32
CA GLU A 190 19.04 20.54 -12.25
C GLU A 190 17.78 20.98 -11.49
N GLY A 191 17.65 20.55 -10.23
CA GLY A 191 16.53 20.90 -9.36
C GLY A 191 15.82 19.71 -8.68
N VAL A 192 16.04 18.48 -9.13
CA VAL A 192 15.49 17.28 -8.48
C VAL A 192 16.45 16.77 -7.41
N ARG A 193 15.96 16.51 -6.19
CA ARG A 193 16.73 15.93 -5.08
C ARG A 193 16.11 14.60 -4.69
N LEU A 194 16.95 13.61 -4.39
CA LEU A 194 16.57 12.40 -3.68
C LEU A 194 16.07 12.81 -2.29
N ILE A 195 14.78 12.58 -1.99
CA ILE A 195 14.16 13.03 -0.73
C ILE A 195 14.10 11.90 0.31
N ALA A 196 14.07 10.64 -0.12
CA ALA A 196 14.19 9.49 0.77
C ALA A 196 14.76 8.27 0.04
N TRP A 197 15.46 7.42 0.78
CA TRP A 197 15.88 6.08 0.42
C TRP A 197 15.81 5.22 1.70
N ALA A 198 15.30 4.01 1.58
CA ALA A 198 15.28 3.03 2.65
C ALA A 198 16.25 1.88 2.29
N GLU A 199 17.09 1.54 3.25
CA GLU A 199 18.02 0.41 3.21
C GLU A 199 17.64 -0.55 4.34
N PHE A 200 17.66 -1.85 4.08
CA PHE A 200 17.43 -2.91 5.06
C PHE A 200 18.73 -3.68 5.31
#